data_AF-A0A4R3JSQ9-F1
#
_entry.id   AF-A0A4R3JSQ9-F1
#
_cell.length_a   1.000
_cell.length_b   1.000
_cell.length_c   1.000
_cell.angle_alpha   90.00
_cell.angle_beta   90.00
_cell.angle_gamma   90.00
#
_symmetry.space_group_name_H-M   'P 1'
#
loop_
_entity.id
_entity.type
_entity.pdbx_description
1 polymer ?
#
loop_
_entity_poly.entity_id
_entity_poly.type
_entity_poly.pdbx_seq_one_letter_code
_entity_poly.pdbx_strand_id
1 'polypeptide(L)'
;MQKISAGVFKNFPRFFFLPFLLAFLFLTLTACQFENSSLQEDTTTFSKIPEQYLSKIQTSDIKQIERISITGGKDSSVSQDLSKEEISAFTDWMHQLRFHEEISRKEALSSGAVTYYHIFFLDGSKLTISPGEIMQINDTYYRLNTEVSTIKPPC
;
A
#
# COMPACT_ATOMS: atom_id res chain seq x y z
N MET A 1 73.39 4.81 50.53
CA MET A 1 74.10 5.50 49.42
C MET A 1 73.43 5.02 48.16
N GLN A 2 72.78 5.75 47.25
CA GLN A 2 72.42 7.13 46.88
C GLN A 2 71.17 6.91 45.98
N LYS A 3 70.21 7.79 45.69
CA LYS A 3 69.87 9.18 45.97
C LYS A 3 68.37 9.30 45.67
N ILE A 4 67.74 10.21 46.40
CA ILE A 4 66.33 10.60 46.37
C ILE A 4 66.06 11.39 45.07
N SER A 5 64.86 11.31 44.49
CA SER A 5 64.12 12.54 44.18
C SER A 5 62.63 12.28 43.96
N ALA A 6 61.84 13.01 44.73
CA ALA A 6 60.40 13.03 44.73
C ALA A 6 59.83 13.67 43.46
N GLY A 7 58.88 12.98 42.83
CA GLY A 7 57.96 13.54 41.86
C GLY A 7 56.55 13.41 42.41
N VAL A 8 56.14 14.41 43.17
CA VAL A 8 54.81 14.60 43.73
C VAL A 8 53.80 14.71 42.58
N PHE A 9 52.97 13.69 42.34
CA PHE A 9 51.66 13.90 41.71
C PHE A 9 50.56 13.61 42.73
N LYS A 10 50.34 14.65 43.54
CA LYS A 10 49.12 14.86 44.31
C LYS A 10 47.92 14.81 43.36
N ASN A 11 46.87 14.10 43.80
CA ASN A 11 45.47 14.36 43.47
C ASN A 11 45.16 14.70 42.00
N PHE A 12 44.98 13.66 41.18
CA PHE A 12 44.09 13.78 40.03
C PHE A 12 42.65 13.50 40.49
N PRO A 13 41.70 14.44 40.37
CA PRO A 13 40.34 14.21 40.82
C PRO A 13 39.70 13.11 39.96
N ARG A 14 39.19 12.06 40.62
CA ARG A 14 38.36 10.98 40.05
C ARG A 14 36.98 11.48 39.57
N PHE A 15 36.90 12.67 39.00
CA PHE A 15 35.64 13.36 38.70
C PHE A 15 35.52 13.89 37.27
N PHE A 16 36.37 13.41 36.35
CA PHE A 16 36.33 13.85 34.95
C PHE A 16 36.00 12.76 33.92
N PHE A 17 35.60 11.56 34.36
CA PHE A 17 35.21 10.48 33.45
C PHE A 17 33.70 10.14 33.46
N LEU A 18 32.93 10.68 34.40
CA LEU A 18 31.48 10.44 34.44
C LEU A 18 30.64 11.30 33.46
N PRO A 19 30.95 12.60 33.20
CA PRO A 19 30.09 13.39 32.31
C PRO A 19 30.29 13.03 30.83
N PHE A 20 31.45 12.48 30.47
CA PHE A 20 31.76 12.06 29.09
C PHE A 20 31.05 10.75 28.69
N LEU A 21 30.79 9.87 29.66
CA LEU A 21 30.10 8.59 29.43
C LEU A 21 28.57 8.78 29.36
N LEU A 22 28.03 9.76 30.10
CA LEU A 22 26.62 10.17 30.02
C LEU A 22 26.28 10.87 28.69
N ALA A 23 27.19 11.69 28.15
CA ALA A 23 26.97 12.37 26.86
C ALA A 23 26.86 11.38 25.68
N PHE A 24 27.59 10.26 25.71
CA PHE A 24 27.47 9.20 24.71
C PHE A 24 26.15 8.42 24.83
N LEU A 25 25.59 8.28 26.03
CA LEU A 25 24.29 7.63 26.24
C LEU A 25 23.12 8.50 25.73
N PHE A 26 23.25 9.83 25.79
CA PHE A 26 22.24 10.74 25.22
C PHE A 26 22.30 10.82 23.69
N LEU A 27 23.49 10.72 23.07
CA LEU A 27 23.63 10.80 21.61
C LEU A 27 23.00 9.59 20.89
N THR A 28 23.01 8.41 21.51
CA THR A 28 22.34 7.20 20.97
C THR A 28 20.84 7.18 21.26
N LEU A 29 20.39 7.82 22.35
CA LEU A 29 18.96 7.89 22.68
C LEU A 29 18.18 8.82 21.73
N THR A 30 18.81 9.88 21.21
CA THR A 30 18.20 10.76 20.19
C THR A 30 18.26 10.19 18.76
N ALA A 31 19.16 9.25 18.46
CA ALA A 31 19.16 8.55 17.18
C ALA A 31 18.07 7.45 17.10
N CYS A 32 17.64 6.91 18.24
CA CYS A 32 16.51 5.97 18.30
C CYS A 32 15.12 6.66 18.24
N GLN A 33 15.07 8.00 18.30
CA GLN A 33 13.82 8.76 18.30
C GLN A 33 13.59 9.56 17.01
N PHE A 34 14.51 9.51 16.04
CA PHE A 34 14.47 10.34 14.83
C PHE A 34 14.08 9.57 13.55
N GLU A 35 13.42 8.42 13.66
CA GLU A 35 12.83 7.71 12.51
C GLU A 35 11.37 7.28 12.70
N ASN A 36 10.66 7.72 13.74
CA ASN A 36 9.23 7.42 13.91
C ASN A 36 8.36 8.69 14.04
N SER A 37 8.77 9.77 13.40
CA SER A 37 7.97 10.99 13.25
C SER A 37 7.72 11.30 11.78
N SER A 38 7.40 10.29 10.96
CA SER A 38 6.57 10.56 9.80
C SER A 38 5.17 10.85 10.33
N LEU A 39 4.91 12.16 10.45
CA LEU A 39 3.62 12.81 10.23
C LEU A 39 2.53 11.81 9.88
N GLN A 40 1.59 11.68 10.81
CA GLN A 40 0.26 11.09 10.65
C GLN A 40 -0.33 11.51 9.30
N GLU A 41 -0.07 10.74 8.25
CA GLU A 41 -0.96 10.71 7.11
C GLU A 41 -2.18 9.94 7.58
N ASP A 42 -3.27 10.69 7.70
CA ASP A 42 -4.62 10.19 7.94
C ASP A 42 -5.08 9.34 6.74
N THR A 43 -4.38 8.24 6.50
CA THR A 43 -4.86 7.14 5.69
C THR A 43 -5.66 6.26 6.64
N THR A 44 -6.88 6.73 6.89
CA THR A 44 -8.06 5.96 7.27
C THR A 44 -7.77 4.46 7.21
N THR A 45 -7.82 3.82 8.37
CA THR A 45 -7.92 2.38 8.63
C THR A 45 -8.82 1.64 7.61
N PHE A 46 -8.34 1.42 6.38
CA PHE A 46 -8.94 0.56 5.34
C PHE A 46 -8.21 -0.78 5.24
N SER A 47 -7.45 -1.14 6.28
CA SER A 47 -6.83 -2.46 6.40
C SER A 47 -7.91 -3.50 6.74
N LYS A 48 -8.47 -4.16 5.71
CA LYS A 48 -8.21 -5.60 5.44
C LYS A 48 -9.17 -6.28 4.48
N ILE A 49 -10.29 -5.67 4.10
CA ILE A 49 -11.36 -6.39 3.37
C ILE A 49 -11.88 -5.49 2.25
N PRO A 50 -11.43 -5.69 0.99
CA PRO A 50 -11.83 -4.86 -0.14
C PRO A 50 -13.35 -4.74 -0.32
N GLU A 51 -14.10 -5.78 0.09
CA GLU A 51 -15.56 -5.80 0.08
C GLU A 51 -16.16 -4.60 0.82
N GLN A 52 -15.60 -4.22 1.97
CA GLN A 52 -16.18 -3.19 2.83
C GLN A 52 -16.18 -1.80 2.19
N TYR A 53 -15.17 -1.51 1.37
CA TYR A 53 -15.12 -0.24 0.66
C TYR A 53 -15.84 -0.34 -0.69
N LEU A 54 -15.69 -1.46 -1.41
CA LEU A 54 -16.37 -1.68 -2.70
C LEU A 54 -17.89 -1.64 -2.55
N SER A 55 -18.44 -2.25 -1.50
CA SER A 55 -19.88 -2.27 -1.23
C SER A 55 -20.49 -0.91 -0.90
N LYS A 56 -19.66 0.11 -0.63
CA LYS A 56 -20.11 1.46 -0.27
C LYS A 56 -20.15 2.40 -1.48
N ILE A 57 -19.43 2.07 -2.55
CA ILE A 57 -19.38 2.88 -3.78
C ILE A 57 -20.78 2.97 -4.36
N GLN A 58 -21.30 4.20 -4.53
CA GLN A 58 -22.56 4.42 -5.23
C GLN A 58 -22.29 4.81 -6.68
N THR A 59 -23.22 4.44 -7.58
CA THR A 59 -23.19 4.87 -8.99
C THR A 59 -23.15 6.40 -9.11
N SER A 60 -23.77 7.13 -8.17
CA SER A 60 -23.76 8.59 -8.13
C SER A 60 -22.39 9.20 -7.87
N ASP A 61 -21.46 8.44 -7.29
CA ASP A 61 -20.11 8.91 -6.95
C ASP A 61 -19.15 8.73 -8.13
N ILE A 62 -19.55 7.92 -9.12
CA ILE A 62 -18.74 7.56 -10.27
C ILE A 62 -18.95 8.60 -11.38
N LYS A 63 -17.87 9.24 -11.79
CA LYS A 63 -17.86 10.16 -12.93
C LYS A 63 -17.84 9.39 -14.26
N GLN A 64 -16.98 8.37 -14.34
CA GLN A 64 -16.68 7.64 -15.57
C GLN A 64 -16.03 6.30 -15.22
N ILE A 65 -16.29 5.28 -16.04
CA ILE A 65 -15.49 4.05 -16.04
C ILE A 65 -14.93 3.85 -17.44
N GLU A 66 -13.60 3.84 -17.53
CA GLU A 66 -12.87 3.52 -18.76
C GLU A 66 -12.42 2.05 -18.70
N ARG A 67 -12.78 1.26 -19.71
CA ARG A 67 -12.34 -0.12 -19.89
C ARG A 67 -11.20 -0.18 -20.90
N ILE A 68 -10.07 -0.73 -20.49
CA ILE A 68 -8.88 -0.93 -21.33
C ILE A 68 -8.61 -2.42 -21.48
N SER A 69 -8.72 -2.94 -22.70
CA SER A 69 -8.39 -4.34 -22.99
C SER A 69 -7.04 -4.44 -23.70
N ILE A 70 -6.14 -5.24 -23.13
CA ILE A 70 -4.81 -5.53 -23.68
C ILE A 70 -4.78 -6.98 -24.16
N THR A 71 -4.57 -7.17 -25.45
CA THR A 71 -4.35 -8.50 -26.05
C THR A 71 -2.85 -8.71 -26.25
N GLY A 72 -2.37 -9.96 -26.18
CA GLY A 72 -0.94 -10.28 -26.35
C GLY A 72 -0.40 -10.08 -27.78
N GLY A 73 -1.18 -9.49 -28.69
CA GLY A 73 -0.80 -9.16 -30.05
C GLY A 73 0.00 -7.86 -30.15
N LYS A 74 0.61 -7.64 -31.32
CA LYS A 74 1.58 -6.56 -31.56
C LYS A 74 1.01 -5.14 -31.45
N ASP A 75 -0.31 -4.94 -31.52
CA ASP A 75 -0.89 -3.61 -31.58
C ASP A 75 -2.22 -3.43 -30.84
N SER A 76 -2.24 -2.33 -30.08
CA SER A 76 -3.34 -1.56 -29.49
C SER A 76 -4.12 -2.18 -28.34
N SER A 77 -3.90 -1.62 -27.15
CA SER A 77 -4.92 -1.60 -26.10
C SER A 77 -6.17 -0.89 -26.64
N VAL A 78 -7.34 -1.52 -26.52
CA VAL A 78 -8.61 -0.87 -26.86
C VAL A 78 -9.17 -0.23 -25.61
N SER A 79 -9.34 1.09 -25.62
CA SER A 79 -10.01 1.84 -24.56
C SER A 79 -11.44 2.19 -24.97
N GLN A 80 -12.39 2.02 -24.05
CA GLN A 80 -13.79 2.35 -24.23
C GLN A 80 -14.43 2.79 -22.92
N ASP A 81 -15.19 3.88 -22.96
CA ASP A 81 -16.01 4.31 -21.83
C ASP A 81 -17.28 3.48 -21.73
N LEU A 82 -17.62 3.08 -20.50
CA LEU A 82 -18.90 2.44 -20.21
C LEU A 82 -20.05 3.44 -20.27
N SER A 83 -21.19 2.99 -20.79
CA SER A 83 -22.47 3.70 -20.71
C SER A 83 -22.98 3.77 -19.26
N LYS A 84 -24.00 4.60 -19.01
CA LYS A 84 -24.58 4.75 -17.66
C LYS A 84 -25.17 3.44 -17.15
N GLU A 85 -25.80 2.68 -18.05
CA GLU A 85 -26.38 1.38 -17.76
C GLU A 85 -25.28 0.37 -17.40
N GLU A 86 -24.17 0.36 -18.15
CA GLU A 86 -23.00 -0.48 -17.84
C GLU A 86 -22.33 -0.08 -16.53
N ILE A 87 -22.23 1.22 -16.21
CA ILE A 87 -21.69 1.68 -14.92
C ILE A 87 -22.55 1.19 -13.76
N SER A 88 -23.88 1.22 -13.89
CA SER A 88 -24.78 0.67 -12.86
C SER A 88 -24.54 -0.82 -12.67
N ALA A 89 -24.55 -1.60 -13.77
CA ALA A 89 -24.32 -3.04 -13.72
C ALA A 89 -22.92 -3.39 -13.18
N PHE A 90 -21.91 -2.59 -13.50
CA PHE A 90 -20.55 -2.76 -13.00
C PHE A 90 -20.47 -2.47 -11.49
N THR A 91 -21.20 -1.47 -11.01
CA THR A 91 -21.29 -1.14 -9.59
C THR A 91 -21.97 -2.27 -8.81
N ASP A 92 -23.09 -2.79 -9.32
CA ASP A 92 -23.77 -3.95 -8.74
C ASP A 92 -22.86 -5.19 -8.72
N TRP A 93 -22.08 -5.40 -9.78
CA TRP A 93 -21.08 -6.45 -9.84
C TRP A 93 -20.00 -6.29 -8.76
N MET A 94 -19.46 -5.08 -8.57
CA MET A 94 -18.46 -4.80 -7.52
C MET A 94 -18.98 -5.13 -6.12
N HIS A 95 -20.25 -4.85 -5.84
CA HIS A 95 -20.87 -5.13 -4.53
C HIS A 95 -21.01 -6.62 -4.22
N GLN A 96 -21.01 -7.46 -5.25
CA GLN A 96 -21.12 -8.92 -5.13
C GLN A 96 -19.78 -9.61 -4.88
N LEU A 97 -18.66 -8.92 -5.10
CA LEU A 97 -17.33 -9.50 -4.95
C LEU A 97 -17.07 -9.92 -3.50
N ARG A 98 -16.47 -11.09 -3.34
CA ARG A 98 -16.03 -11.66 -2.06
C ARG A 98 -14.62 -12.18 -2.25
N PHE A 99 -13.72 -11.76 -1.38
CA PHE A 99 -12.30 -12.05 -1.44
C PHE A 99 -11.96 -13.12 -0.42
N HIS A 100 -11.07 -14.03 -0.81
CA HIS A 100 -10.56 -15.08 0.06
C HIS A 100 -9.32 -14.60 0.81
N GLU A 101 -8.32 -14.18 0.05
CA GLU A 101 -7.03 -13.73 0.57
C GLU A 101 -6.38 -12.73 -0.38
N GLU A 102 -5.52 -11.89 0.20
CA GLU A 102 -4.54 -11.11 -0.54
C GLU A 102 -3.36 -12.00 -0.92
N ILE A 103 -2.87 -11.88 -2.15
CA ILE A 103 -1.72 -12.63 -2.64
C ILE A 103 -0.61 -11.71 -3.13
N SER A 104 0.63 -12.21 -3.13
CA SER A 104 1.77 -11.44 -3.59
C SER A 104 1.72 -11.17 -5.10
N ARG A 105 2.26 -10.03 -5.55
CA ARG A 105 2.43 -9.75 -6.99
C ARG A 105 3.11 -10.90 -7.72
N LYS A 106 4.16 -11.49 -7.14
CA LYS A 106 4.91 -12.61 -7.73
C LYS A 106 4.01 -13.80 -8.05
N GLU A 107 3.05 -14.09 -7.18
CA GLU A 107 2.06 -15.15 -7.37
C GLU A 107 0.97 -14.77 -8.37
N ALA A 108 0.59 -13.49 -8.43
CA ALA A 108 -0.43 -12.96 -9.33
C ALA A 108 0.03 -12.80 -10.80
N LEU A 109 1.34 -12.88 -11.08
CA LEU A 109 1.89 -12.71 -12.42
C LEU A 109 1.45 -13.85 -13.35
N SER A 110 0.36 -13.61 -14.08
CA SER A 110 -0.09 -14.41 -15.21
C SER A 110 0.20 -13.65 -16.51
N SER A 111 0.86 -14.30 -17.47
CA SER A 111 1.02 -13.78 -18.83
C SER A 111 -0.20 -14.15 -19.65
N GLY A 112 -1.08 -13.18 -19.91
CA GLY A 112 -2.30 -13.38 -20.70
C GLY A 112 -2.88 -12.07 -21.22
N ALA A 113 -4.05 -12.15 -21.85
CA ALA A 113 -4.86 -10.95 -22.12
C ALA A 113 -5.36 -10.38 -20.79
N VAL A 114 -5.31 -9.06 -20.64
CA VAL A 114 -5.69 -8.36 -19.40
C VAL A 114 -6.66 -7.24 -19.73
N THR A 115 -7.74 -7.12 -18.95
CA THR A 115 -8.69 -6.01 -19.06
C THR A 115 -8.67 -5.21 -17.76
N TYR A 116 -8.39 -3.92 -17.86
CA TYR A 116 -8.45 -2.98 -16.75
C TYR A 116 -9.71 -2.13 -16.83
N TYR A 117 -10.25 -1.80 -15.66
CA TYR A 117 -11.28 -0.80 -15.47
C TYR A 117 -10.70 0.33 -14.61
N HIS A 118 -10.70 1.53 -15.17
CA HIS A 118 -10.35 2.76 -14.47
C HIS A 118 -11.62 3.49 -14.09
N ILE A 119 -11.92 3.50 -12.80
CA ILE A 119 -13.09 4.15 -12.23
C ILE A 119 -12.63 5.52 -11.74
N PHE A 120 -13.14 6.57 -12.36
CA PHE A 120 -12.89 7.95 -11.96
C PHE A 120 -14.09 8.44 -11.15
N PHE A 121 -13.84 8.92 -9.93
CA PHE A 121 -14.89 9.44 -9.06
C PHE A 121 -15.07 10.95 -9.21
N LEU A 122 -16.22 11.46 -8.76
CA LEU A 122 -16.53 12.90 -8.79
C LEU A 122 -15.61 13.73 -7.90
N ASP A 123 -15.07 13.13 -6.83
CA ASP A 123 -14.09 13.77 -5.93
C ASP A 123 -12.67 13.82 -6.51
N GLY A 124 -12.46 13.26 -7.71
CA GLY A 124 -11.17 13.21 -8.41
C GLY A 124 -10.30 12.00 -8.07
N SER A 125 -10.72 11.15 -7.13
CA SER A 125 -10.02 9.90 -6.84
C SER A 125 -10.18 8.88 -7.98
N LYS A 126 -9.30 7.88 -8.00
CA LYS A 126 -9.28 6.81 -9.02
C LYS A 126 -9.15 5.44 -8.36
N LEU A 127 -9.93 4.48 -8.83
CA LEU A 127 -9.81 3.07 -8.51
C LEU A 127 -9.51 2.28 -9.79
N THR A 128 -8.50 1.40 -9.73
CA THR A 128 -8.19 0.48 -10.83
C THR A 128 -8.58 -0.94 -10.44
N ILE A 129 -9.34 -1.60 -11.30
CA ILE A 129 -9.73 -3.00 -11.12
C ILE A 129 -9.33 -3.79 -12.37
N SER A 130 -8.61 -4.90 -12.21
CA SER A 130 -8.44 -5.90 -13.27
C SER A 130 -9.06 -7.22 -12.83
N PRO A 131 -10.25 -7.57 -13.33
CA PRO A 131 -10.84 -8.88 -13.07
C PRO A 131 -10.08 -9.98 -13.80
N GLY A 132 -10.06 -11.16 -13.19
CA GLY A 132 -9.40 -12.36 -13.69
C GLY A 132 -9.55 -13.50 -12.67
N GLU A 133 -8.80 -14.59 -12.88
CA GLU A 133 -8.64 -15.63 -11.85
C GLU A 133 -8.11 -15.03 -10.54
N ILE A 134 -7.17 -14.10 -10.69
CA ILE A 134 -6.73 -13.20 -9.65
C ILE A 134 -7.30 -11.82 -9.95
N MET A 135 -7.95 -11.23 -8.95
CA MET A 135 -8.49 -9.88 -9.01
C MET A 135 -7.41 -8.88 -8.59
N GLN A 136 -7.10 -7.93 -9.44
CA GLN A 136 -6.26 -6.78 -9.06
C GLN A 136 -7.15 -5.61 -8.64
N ILE A 137 -6.81 -4.99 -7.53
CA ILE A 137 -7.38 -3.74 -7.04
C ILE A 137 -6.22 -2.80 -6.74
N ASN A 138 -6.13 -1.70 -7.50
CA ASN A 138 -4.97 -0.82 -7.52
C ASN A 138 -3.68 -1.65 -7.69
N ASP A 139 -2.76 -1.61 -6.73
CA ASP A 139 -1.52 -2.40 -6.77
C ASP A 139 -1.56 -3.71 -5.96
N THR A 140 -2.74 -4.06 -5.45
CA THR A 140 -2.95 -5.25 -4.59
C THR A 140 -3.70 -6.34 -5.35
N TYR A 141 -3.40 -7.60 -5.04
CA TYR A 141 -3.92 -8.77 -5.75
C TYR A 141 -4.66 -9.68 -4.79
N TYR A 142 -5.76 -10.26 -5.24
CA TYR A 142 -6.60 -11.09 -4.39
C TYR A 142 -7.13 -12.31 -5.13
N ARG A 143 -7.26 -13.43 -4.41
CA ARG A 143 -8.09 -14.56 -4.85
C ARG A 143 -9.54 -14.26 -4.47
N LEU A 144 -10.45 -14.45 -5.42
CA LEU A 144 -11.88 -14.40 -5.14
C LEU A 144 -12.34 -15.71 -4.49
N ASN A 145 -13.38 -15.64 -3.67
CA ASN A 145 -14.07 -16.85 -3.22
C ASN A 145 -14.66 -17.59 -4.43
N THR A 146 -14.56 -18.92 -4.45
CA THR A 146 -14.94 -19.76 -5.59
C THR A 146 -16.42 -19.60 -5.99
N GLU A 147 -17.29 -19.25 -5.05
CA GLU A 147 -18.72 -19.02 -5.29
C GLU A 147 -18.98 -17.79 -6.17
N VAL A 148 -18.08 -16.80 -6.17
CA VAL A 148 -18.20 -15.54 -6.92
C VAL A 148 -17.18 -15.38 -8.05
N SER A 149 -16.19 -16.27 -8.16
CA SER A 149 -15.15 -16.21 -9.21
C SER A 149 -15.69 -16.43 -10.63
N THR A 150 -16.95 -16.85 -10.77
CA THR A 150 -17.63 -17.04 -12.06
C THR A 150 -18.39 -15.81 -12.54
N ILE A 151 -18.58 -14.80 -11.67
CA ILE A 151 -19.35 -13.59 -11.99
C ILE A 151 -18.46 -12.63 -12.79
N LYS A 152 -18.79 -12.44 -14.06
CA LYS A 152 -18.04 -11.56 -14.97
C LYS A 152 -18.54 -10.10 -14.87
N PRO A 153 -17.65 -9.12 -15.04
CA PRO A 153 -18.09 -7.74 -15.24
C PRO A 153 -18.94 -7.63 -16.53
N PRO A 154 -19.85 -6.66 -16.61
CA PRO A 154 -20.60 -6.38 -17.84
C PRO A 154 -19.69 -6.05 -19.03
N CYS A 155 -20.12 -6.43 -20.24
CA CYS A 155 -19.41 -6.29 -21.51
C CYS A 155 -19.95 -5.14 -22.36
#